data_AF-A0AA96J7Q1-F1
#
_entry.id   AF-A0AA96J7Q1-F1
#
_cell.length_a   1.000
_cell.length_b   1.000
_cell.length_c   1.000
_cell.angle_alpha   90.00
_cell.angle_beta   90.00
_cell.angle_gamma   90.00
#
_symmetry.space_group_name_H-M   'P 1'
#
loop_
_entity.id
_entity.type
_entity.pdbx_description
1 polymer ?
#
loop_
_entity_poly.entity_id
_entity_poly.type
_entity_poly.pdbx_seq_one_letter_code
_entity_poly.pdbx_strand_id
1 'polypeptide(L)'
;MTFLSSPLRRIAAASAVACLGLGAGVAGAHAATVESALLQARAAAKAVESKREGLVESIDLANTVAGDAEAHLSEGAVSSAVDQLDSTVSAAEFTAAAHNVVLDPGDSEARPTFLAPAAEGFLLASAPEAQSVADVPSAGLALAVSELDRQVPTLDVASIEAIDASTGVVTATGDSVSQVIEDPDVQAVLDRQERDLTAVRAATEELQRTADALDAAAAEVTRVADEVSGATAVAAHVAALTSLDTQIGTADDDLASTFDALAAVGDHVTDPAVLEHAATARNVLKAALVSSADRGDVDSVRTLTDTIDAASTSLDEAMAAVRASHLAWVDAENTRIDAQNDQTMRDYEAAQAEAQAALTEQYRAAVAAHQNGWTGAPTGVTYANGRVPASQLCSISFAPGQMLQCDAAQALERADAAYMAETGQHLSFTDTYRSYASQVATRAAKPTTAAVPGTSNHGWGMAVDFDPASAAWMTAHGAEFGWVHPAWARSGGSKPESWHLEFVAPGVADAAATAAPELIPHVASALPDAA
;
A
#
# COMPACT_ATOMS: atom_id res chain seq x y z
N MET A 1 52.33 50.38 75.94
CA MET A 1 51.84 49.05 76.33
C MET A 1 52.42 48.08 75.32
N THR A 2 53.30 47.13 75.60
CA THR A 2 53.99 46.64 76.81
C THR A 2 54.94 45.58 76.21
N PHE A 3 56.26 45.78 76.27
CA PHE A 3 57.25 44.89 76.93
C PHE A 3 57.40 43.49 76.29
N LEU A 4 58.57 42.88 76.02
CA LEU A 4 59.86 42.82 76.69
C LEU A 4 60.79 41.95 75.77
N SER A 5 61.96 42.43 75.37
CA SER A 5 63.31 41.99 75.84
C SER A 5 63.88 40.66 75.31
N SER A 6 64.93 40.80 74.46
CA SER A 6 66.29 40.18 74.47
C SER A 6 66.71 39.26 75.64
N PRO A 7 67.90 38.60 75.67
CA PRO A 7 68.97 38.38 74.65
C PRO A 7 69.61 36.94 74.68
N LEU A 8 70.62 36.65 73.83
CA LEU A 8 71.99 36.22 74.21
C LEU A 8 72.75 35.37 73.15
N ARG A 9 73.76 36.03 72.54
CA ARG A 9 75.19 35.65 72.37
C ARG A 9 75.58 34.20 72.04
N ARG A 10 76.37 34.05 70.95
CA ARG A 10 77.78 33.53 70.90
C ARG A 10 78.50 34.19 69.70
N ILE A 11 79.53 35.04 69.86
CA ILE A 11 80.99 34.76 69.95
C ILE A 11 81.47 33.99 68.70
N ALA A 12 81.97 34.67 67.65
CA ALA A 12 83.33 35.17 67.39
C ALA A 12 84.26 34.16 66.71
N ALA A 13 84.74 34.48 65.51
CA ALA A 13 86.16 34.44 65.10
C ALA A 13 86.28 34.79 63.61
N ALA A 14 87.18 35.73 63.32
CA ALA A 14 87.47 36.26 62.00
C ALA A 14 88.76 35.65 61.42
N SER A 15 88.86 35.80 60.10
CA SER A 15 90.08 36.02 59.32
C SER A 15 90.82 34.82 58.69
N ALA A 16 90.61 34.75 57.37
CA ALA A 16 91.62 34.71 56.30
C ALA A 16 92.57 33.51 56.20
N VAL A 17 92.43 32.75 55.10
CA VAL A 17 93.42 32.56 54.01
C VAL A 17 92.85 31.52 53.04
N ALA A 18 92.55 31.92 51.80
CA ALA A 18 92.75 31.13 50.58
C ALA A 18 92.19 31.87 49.37
N CYS A 19 93.02 32.72 48.75
CA CYS A 19 92.92 32.96 47.31
C CYS A 19 93.34 31.67 46.60
N LEU A 20 92.36 30.90 46.11
CA LEU A 20 92.46 29.88 45.04
C LEU A 20 91.08 29.22 44.91
N GLY A 21 90.14 29.88 44.24
CA GLY A 21 88.77 29.36 44.09
C GLY A 21 87.87 30.12 43.11
N LEU A 22 88.41 31.00 42.26
CA LEU A 22 87.60 31.77 41.31
C LEU A 22 87.44 31.10 39.93
N GLY A 23 88.11 29.97 39.68
CA GLY A 23 87.92 29.18 38.45
C GLY A 23 86.80 28.13 38.54
N ALA A 24 86.47 27.64 39.74
CA ALA A 24 85.48 26.57 39.94
C ALA A 24 84.04 27.09 40.15
N GLY A 25 83.87 28.32 40.66
CA GLY A 25 82.55 28.91 40.88
C GLY A 25 81.82 29.34 39.60
N VAL A 26 82.56 29.83 38.60
CA VAL A 26 81.98 30.25 37.31
C VAL A 26 81.67 29.04 36.42
N ALA A 27 82.54 28.02 36.41
CA ALA A 27 82.30 26.77 35.70
C ALA A 27 81.16 25.95 36.34
N GLY A 28 81.05 25.93 37.67
CA GLY A 28 79.94 25.29 38.39
C GLY A 28 78.60 26.01 38.18
N ALA A 29 78.59 27.34 38.17
CA ALA A 29 77.40 28.13 37.86
C ALA A 29 76.97 27.99 36.39
N HIS A 30 77.92 27.97 35.44
CA HIS A 30 77.64 27.75 34.02
C HIS A 30 77.13 26.32 33.76
N ALA A 31 77.74 25.30 34.36
CA ALA A 31 77.28 23.92 34.27
C ALA A 31 75.88 23.72 34.89
N ALA A 32 75.59 24.38 36.02
CA ALA A 32 74.24 24.39 36.60
C ALA A 32 73.22 25.10 35.70
N THR A 33 73.64 26.14 34.97
CA THR A 33 72.79 26.86 34.01
C THR A 33 72.49 26.01 32.76
N VAL A 34 73.47 25.25 32.26
CA VAL A 34 73.30 24.30 31.15
C VAL A 34 72.35 23.17 31.52
N GLU A 35 72.52 22.55 32.69
CA GLU A 35 71.61 21.50 33.16
C GLU A 35 70.18 22.01 33.37
N SER A 36 70.02 23.24 33.89
CA SER A 36 68.69 23.86 33.98
C SER A 36 68.04 24.09 32.62
N ALA A 37 68.83 24.51 31.60
CA ALA A 37 68.32 24.72 30.24
C ALA A 37 67.97 23.39 29.55
N LEU A 38 68.76 22.33 29.76
CA LEU A 38 68.45 20.98 29.28
C LEU A 38 67.17 20.41 29.90
N LEU A 39 66.89 20.71 31.17
CA LEU A 39 65.63 20.34 31.81
C LEU A 39 64.43 21.09 31.21
N GLN A 40 64.60 22.37 30.86
CA GLN A 40 63.57 23.15 30.17
C GLN A 40 63.30 22.62 28.76
N ALA A 41 64.36 22.28 28.01
CA ALA A 41 64.24 21.63 26.69
C ALA A 41 63.45 20.32 26.77
N ARG A 42 63.74 19.47 27.77
CA ARG A 42 62.97 18.22 27.99
C ARG A 42 61.52 18.47 28.36
N ALA A 43 61.23 19.50 29.14
CA ALA A 43 59.86 19.88 29.46
C ALA A 43 59.11 20.37 28.21
N ALA A 44 59.77 21.16 27.36
CA ALA A 44 59.22 21.61 26.08
C ALA A 44 58.98 20.44 25.11
N ALA A 45 59.90 19.47 25.02
CA ALA A 45 59.70 18.28 24.19
C ALA A 45 58.57 17.37 24.70
N LYS A 46 58.38 17.28 26.02
CA LYS A 46 57.19 16.61 26.58
C LYS A 46 55.90 17.36 26.24
N ALA A 47 55.93 18.69 26.17
CA ALA A 47 54.79 19.49 25.72
C ALA A 47 54.48 19.22 24.25
N VAL A 48 55.49 19.15 23.37
CA VAL A 48 55.31 18.75 21.96
C VAL A 48 54.60 17.40 21.85
N GLU A 49 55.05 16.39 22.60
CA GLU A 49 54.42 15.06 22.55
C GLU A 49 52.95 15.10 22.98
N SER A 50 52.64 15.81 24.06
CA SER A 50 51.25 15.99 24.51
C SER A 50 50.40 16.73 23.48
N LYS A 51 50.95 17.71 22.76
CA LYS A 51 50.22 18.44 21.71
C LYS A 51 50.07 17.63 20.43
N ARG A 52 51.02 16.76 20.13
CA ARG A 52 50.93 15.78 19.05
C ARG A 52 49.78 14.80 19.31
N GLU A 53 49.70 14.23 20.51
CA GLU A 53 48.60 13.34 20.91
C GLU A 53 47.25 14.04 20.75
N GLY A 54 47.12 15.29 21.23
CA GLY A 54 45.89 16.08 21.07
C GLY A 54 45.52 16.38 19.62
N LEU A 55 46.51 16.57 18.74
CA LEU A 55 46.26 16.72 17.31
C LEU A 55 45.74 15.42 16.68
N VAL A 56 46.31 14.26 17.05
CA VAL A 56 45.81 12.95 16.60
C VAL A 56 44.36 12.73 17.04
N GLU A 57 44.04 12.99 18.31
CA GLU A 57 42.66 12.92 18.82
C GLU A 57 41.71 13.84 18.04
N SER A 58 42.15 15.04 17.68
CA SER A 58 41.36 15.99 16.89
C SER A 58 41.12 15.50 15.46
N ILE A 59 42.10 14.83 14.84
CA ILE A 59 41.96 14.23 13.51
C ILE A 59 41.02 13.01 13.56
N ASP A 60 41.06 12.19 14.61
CA ASP A 60 40.14 11.07 14.78
C ASP A 60 38.68 11.55 14.99
N LEU A 61 38.49 12.63 15.75
CA LEU A 61 37.20 13.30 15.86
C LEU A 61 36.72 13.80 14.48
N ALA A 62 37.59 14.46 13.72
CA ALA A 62 37.29 14.94 12.37
C ALA A 62 36.83 13.81 11.43
N ASN A 63 37.49 12.65 11.47
CA ASN A 63 37.09 11.49 10.68
C ASN A 63 35.71 10.95 11.10
N THR A 64 35.43 10.93 12.41
CA THR A 64 34.13 10.46 12.94
C THR A 64 33.00 11.38 12.46
N VAL A 65 33.14 12.69 12.63
CA VAL A 65 32.09 13.65 12.22
C VAL A 65 31.91 13.72 10.71
N ALA A 66 32.97 13.50 9.93
CA ALA A 66 32.87 13.39 8.47
C ALA A 66 32.09 12.13 8.05
N GLY A 67 32.26 11.01 8.76
CA GLY A 67 31.46 9.81 8.57
C GLY A 67 29.98 10.03 8.90
N ASP A 68 29.67 10.66 10.04
CA ASP A 68 28.28 10.98 10.43
C ASP A 68 27.58 11.93 9.45
N ALA A 69 28.35 12.78 8.77
CA ALA A 69 27.85 13.72 7.77
C ALA A 69 27.50 13.08 6.41
N GLU A 70 27.91 11.82 6.16
CA GLU A 70 27.84 11.19 4.83
C GLU A 70 26.42 11.16 4.26
N ALA A 71 25.42 10.88 5.10
CA ALA A 71 24.02 10.84 4.70
C ALA A 71 23.44 12.20 4.25
N HIS A 72 24.16 13.29 4.55
CA HIS A 72 23.69 14.67 4.34
C HIS A 72 24.58 15.47 3.36
N LEU A 73 25.53 14.83 2.66
CA LEU A 73 26.45 15.51 1.73
C LEU A 73 25.77 16.18 0.53
N SER A 74 24.53 15.82 0.20
CA SER A 74 23.72 16.54 -0.80
C SER A 74 23.39 17.97 -0.39
N GLU A 75 23.45 18.27 0.91
CA GLU A 75 23.24 19.61 1.44
C GLU A 75 24.50 20.45 1.29
N GLY A 76 24.40 21.56 0.55
CA GLY A 76 25.58 22.37 0.21
C GLY A 76 26.36 22.89 1.42
N ALA A 77 25.69 23.16 2.54
CA ALA A 77 26.35 23.58 3.78
C ALA A 77 27.16 22.45 4.43
N VAL A 78 26.65 21.21 4.41
CA VAL A 78 27.35 20.03 4.95
C VAL A 78 28.54 19.69 4.06
N SER A 79 28.34 19.61 2.75
CA SER A 79 29.43 19.38 1.79
C SER A 79 30.55 20.41 1.93
N SER A 80 30.21 21.70 2.00
CA SER A 80 31.21 22.76 2.14
C SER A 80 31.97 22.69 3.46
N ALA A 81 31.31 22.30 4.56
CA ALA A 81 31.95 22.15 5.86
C ALA A 81 32.90 20.93 5.86
N VAL A 82 32.52 19.82 5.24
CA VAL A 82 33.36 18.62 5.09
C VAL A 82 34.57 18.90 4.19
N ASP A 83 34.40 19.64 3.09
CA ASP A 83 35.52 20.07 2.24
C ASP A 83 36.50 20.96 3.02
N GLN A 84 35.98 21.86 3.86
CA GLN A 84 36.81 22.70 4.73
C GLN A 84 37.53 21.85 5.79
N LEU A 85 36.88 20.83 6.36
CA LEU A 85 37.48 19.92 7.33
C LEU A 85 38.65 19.14 6.71
N ASP A 86 38.48 18.59 5.51
CA ASP A 86 39.52 17.87 4.77
C ASP A 86 40.74 18.76 4.49
N SER A 87 40.50 20.00 4.05
CA SER A 87 41.56 20.98 3.83
C SER A 87 42.30 21.37 5.12
N THR A 88 41.58 21.43 6.25
CA THR A 88 42.11 21.79 7.57
C THR A 88 42.94 20.66 8.16
N VAL A 89 42.47 19.42 8.08
CA VAL A 89 43.22 18.24 8.46
C VAL A 89 44.51 18.13 7.64
N SER A 90 44.43 18.33 6.32
CA SER A 90 45.61 18.34 5.44
C SER A 90 46.63 19.42 5.84
N ALA A 91 46.16 20.62 6.22
CA ALA A 91 47.02 21.70 6.69
C ALA A 91 47.66 21.40 8.06
N ALA A 92 46.93 20.72 8.95
CA ALA A 92 47.43 20.30 10.26
C ALA A 92 48.51 19.22 10.14
N GLU A 93 48.33 18.23 9.27
CA GLU A 93 49.35 17.22 8.95
C GLU A 93 50.60 17.85 8.34
N PHE A 94 50.41 18.80 7.41
CA PHE A 94 51.53 19.55 6.85
C PHE A 94 52.28 20.36 7.91
N THR A 95 51.57 20.95 8.88
CA THR A 95 52.16 21.68 10.00
C THR A 95 53.01 20.77 10.89
N ALA A 96 52.49 19.58 11.24
CA ALA A 96 53.27 18.58 11.98
C ALA A 96 54.54 18.17 11.23
N ALA A 97 54.43 17.89 9.92
CA ALA A 97 55.57 17.52 9.08
C ALA A 97 56.61 18.64 8.97
N ALA A 98 56.16 19.91 8.85
CA ALA A 98 57.04 21.08 8.78
C ALA A 98 57.87 21.30 10.05
N HIS A 99 57.38 20.81 11.20
CA HIS A 99 58.09 20.83 12.47
C HIS A 99 58.81 19.50 12.81
N ASN A 100 58.97 18.62 11.80
CA ASN A 100 59.58 17.29 11.95
C ASN A 100 58.89 16.40 13.00
N VAL A 101 57.57 16.56 13.19
CA VAL A 101 56.78 15.75 14.12
C VAL A 101 56.09 14.64 13.35
N VAL A 102 56.32 13.39 13.77
CA VAL A 102 55.68 12.22 13.16
C VAL A 102 54.32 11.99 13.81
N LEU A 103 53.24 12.16 13.04
CA LEU A 103 51.91 11.70 13.45
C LEU A 103 51.83 10.20 13.17
N ASP A 104 52.20 9.35 14.14
CA ASP A 104 51.99 7.91 14.00
C ASP A 104 50.48 7.63 14.14
N PRO A 105 49.79 7.14 13.10
CA PRO A 105 48.39 6.74 13.23
C PRO A 105 48.39 5.40 13.95
N GLY A 106 48.09 5.41 15.25
CA GLY A 106 47.77 4.17 15.96
C GLY A 106 46.55 3.53 15.29
N ASP A 107 46.76 2.42 14.55
CA ASP A 107 45.73 1.52 14.00
C ASP A 107 44.45 2.19 13.42
N SER A 108 44.59 3.33 12.72
CA SER A 108 43.45 4.00 12.06
C SER A 108 43.24 3.38 10.68
N GLU A 109 42.09 2.73 10.47
CA GLU A 109 41.66 2.21 9.17
C GLU A 109 41.76 3.31 8.09
N ALA A 110 42.08 2.89 6.86
CA ALA A 110 42.31 3.80 5.73
C ALA A 110 41.26 4.92 5.65
N ARG A 111 41.73 6.18 5.66
CA ARG A 111 40.91 7.39 5.49
C ARG A 111 39.86 7.18 4.41
N PRO A 112 38.57 7.47 4.67
CA PRO A 112 37.62 7.60 3.58
C PRO A 112 38.09 8.78 2.72
N THR A 113 38.58 8.47 1.53
CA THR A 113 39.17 9.44 0.62
C THR A 113 38.03 10.16 -0.06
N PHE A 114 37.50 11.22 0.54
CA PHE A 114 36.28 11.85 0.05
C PHE A 114 36.48 12.64 -1.24
N LEU A 115 37.69 13.13 -1.55
CA LEU A 115 38.04 13.64 -2.88
C LEU A 115 39.51 13.40 -3.22
N ALA A 116 39.78 12.68 -4.32
CA ALA A 116 41.08 12.74 -4.97
C ALA A 116 41.31 14.17 -5.51
N PRO A 117 42.51 14.78 -5.37
CA PRO A 117 42.73 16.11 -5.89
C PRO A 117 42.71 16.07 -7.42
N ALA A 118 41.71 16.70 -8.03
CA ALA A 118 41.82 17.15 -9.41
C ALA A 118 42.84 18.29 -9.44
N ALA A 119 44.08 17.94 -9.77
CA ALA A 119 45.04 18.92 -10.22
C ALA A 119 44.52 19.53 -11.53
N GLU A 120 44.06 20.78 -11.49
CA GLU A 120 44.34 21.76 -12.54
C GLU A 120 43.99 23.19 -12.08
N GLY A 121 44.92 24.10 -12.35
CA GLY A 121 44.99 25.41 -11.71
C GLY A 121 43.84 26.35 -12.04
N PHE A 122 43.54 27.23 -11.08
CA PHE A 122 42.89 28.48 -11.38
C PHE A 122 43.54 29.65 -10.62
N LEU A 123 43.70 30.72 -11.37
CA LEU A 123 44.38 31.96 -11.02
C LEU A 123 43.60 32.75 -9.97
N LEU A 124 44.36 33.48 -9.14
CA LEU A 124 43.91 34.58 -8.28
C LEU A 124 42.86 35.46 -8.99
N ALA A 125 41.61 35.40 -8.52
CA ALA A 125 40.60 36.40 -8.77
C ALA A 125 40.14 36.99 -7.43
N SER A 126 40.38 38.29 -7.29
CA SER A 126 40.04 39.15 -6.17
C SER A 126 38.55 39.12 -5.80
N ALA A 127 38.29 39.14 -4.49
CA ALA A 127 36.98 39.24 -3.87
C ALA A 127 36.18 40.48 -4.33
N PRO A 128 34.84 40.38 -4.49
CA PRO A 128 33.96 41.51 -4.30
C PRO A 128 33.43 41.56 -2.86
N GLU A 129 33.34 42.77 -2.33
CA GLU A 129 32.79 43.10 -1.01
C GLU A 129 31.36 42.57 -0.81
N ALA A 130 31.11 42.00 0.38
CA ALA A 130 29.78 41.67 0.86
C ALA A 130 28.96 42.95 1.06
N GLN A 131 27.88 43.12 0.28
CA GLN A 131 26.82 44.07 0.58
C GLN A 131 25.82 43.44 1.55
N SER A 132 25.51 44.17 2.62
CA SER A 132 24.45 43.86 3.56
C SER A 132 23.08 43.90 2.89
N VAL A 133 22.24 42.89 3.10
CA VAL A 133 20.80 42.98 2.85
C VAL A 133 20.06 42.54 4.11
N ALA A 134 19.57 43.54 4.85
CA ALA A 134 18.46 43.41 5.76
C ALA A 134 17.14 43.60 4.98
N ASP A 135 16.05 43.04 5.54
CA ASP A 135 14.62 43.18 5.22
C ASP A 135 14.06 42.52 3.95
N VAL A 136 13.17 41.51 4.15
CA VAL A 136 11.77 41.43 3.65
C VAL A 136 10.94 40.53 4.61
N PRO A 137 9.64 40.81 4.92
CA PRO A 137 9.05 40.57 6.24
C PRO A 137 8.16 39.33 6.39
N SER A 138 7.96 38.93 7.65
CA SER A 138 6.95 37.99 8.13
C SER A 138 5.55 38.63 8.17
N ALA A 139 4.64 38.10 7.37
CA ALA A 139 3.18 38.22 7.54
C ALA A 139 2.58 36.94 6.95
N GLY A 140 1.73 36.16 7.59
CA GLY A 140 1.00 36.27 8.85
C GLY A 140 -0.22 35.39 8.70
N LEU A 141 -0.52 34.54 9.69
CA LEU A 141 -1.86 33.99 9.91
C LEU A 141 -1.90 33.37 11.31
N ALA A 142 -2.25 34.22 12.28
CA ALA A 142 -2.81 33.81 13.55
C ALA A 142 -4.30 34.15 13.50
N LEU A 143 -5.16 33.18 13.84
CA LEU A 143 -6.50 33.43 14.38
C LEU A 143 -6.84 32.31 15.36
N ALA A 144 -7.10 32.74 16.59
CA ALA A 144 -7.35 31.96 17.79
C ALA A 144 -8.84 31.73 18.04
N VAL A 145 -9.19 30.70 18.82
CA VAL A 145 -10.27 30.79 19.82
C VAL A 145 -9.82 30.07 21.10
N SER A 146 -9.96 30.80 22.21
CA SER A 146 -9.63 30.50 23.60
C SER A 146 -10.79 29.89 24.38
N GLU A 147 -10.47 29.36 25.56
CA GLU A 147 -11.25 29.20 26.81
C GLU A 147 -11.80 27.80 27.17
N LEU A 148 -11.07 27.05 28.04
CA LEU A 148 -11.49 26.77 29.42
C LEU A 148 -10.34 26.22 30.28
N ASP A 149 -10.00 26.99 31.32
CA ASP A 149 -9.00 26.75 32.37
C ASP A 149 -9.53 25.83 33.51
N ARG A 150 -8.64 24.96 34.06
CA ARG A 150 -8.44 24.72 35.53
C ARG A 150 -7.34 23.69 35.88
N GLN A 151 -6.17 24.21 36.31
CA GLN A 151 -5.28 23.90 37.47
C GLN A 151 -5.00 22.42 37.93
N VAL A 152 -3.75 21.87 37.81
CA VAL A 152 -2.52 21.92 38.70
C VAL A 152 -2.55 20.88 39.87
N PRO A 153 -1.49 20.10 40.26
CA PRO A 153 -0.06 20.46 40.49
C PRO A 153 1.03 19.51 39.93
N THR A 154 2.11 19.99 39.29
CA THR A 154 3.47 20.38 39.78
C THR A 154 4.23 19.37 40.66
N LEU A 155 5.38 18.90 40.17
CA LEU A 155 6.62 18.75 40.95
C LEU A 155 7.86 19.08 40.09
N ASP A 156 8.59 20.08 40.54
CA ASP A 156 9.95 20.54 40.23
C ASP A 156 10.68 20.47 41.60
N VAL A 157 11.98 20.27 41.83
CA VAL A 157 13.24 20.54 41.12
C VAL A 157 14.33 19.75 41.86
N ALA A 158 15.52 19.70 41.24
CA ALA A 158 16.85 19.76 41.87
C ALA A 158 17.44 18.48 42.48
N SER A 159 18.75 18.21 42.44
CA SER A 159 19.92 18.79 41.76
C SER A 159 21.10 17.86 42.03
N ILE A 160 22.04 17.79 41.07
CA ILE A 160 23.51 17.79 41.21
C ILE A 160 24.11 17.17 42.48
N GLU A 161 24.91 16.11 42.30
CA GLU A 161 26.17 15.86 43.05
C GLU A 161 27.07 14.97 42.18
N ALA A 162 28.16 15.53 41.65
CA ALA A 162 29.53 15.38 42.16
C ALA A 162 30.24 14.13 41.59
N ILE A 163 30.97 14.33 40.48
CA ILE A 163 31.96 13.36 39.99
C ILE A 163 33.22 13.51 40.83
N ASP A 164 33.58 12.38 41.43
CA ASP A 164 34.72 12.12 42.30
C ASP A 164 36.05 12.30 41.55
N ALA A 165 36.93 13.12 42.12
CA ALA A 165 38.29 13.33 41.66
C ALA A 165 39.20 12.25 42.25
N SER A 166 39.44 11.19 41.47
CA SER A 166 40.47 10.20 41.76
C SER A 166 41.76 10.54 41.02
N THR A 167 42.69 11.16 41.75
CA THR A 167 44.09 11.38 41.38
C THR A 167 44.81 10.07 41.05
N GLY A 168 45.11 9.85 39.76
CA GLY A 168 46.05 8.85 39.28
C GLY A 168 47.41 9.49 39.01
N VAL A 169 48.35 9.31 39.93
CA VAL A 169 49.77 9.64 39.73
C VAL A 169 50.32 8.67 38.67
N VAL A 170 50.59 9.17 37.46
CA VAL A 170 51.37 8.44 36.45
C VAL A 170 52.80 8.95 36.50
N THR A 171 53.68 8.10 37.02
CA THR A 171 55.13 8.22 36.87
C THR A 171 55.50 7.97 35.41
N ALA A 172 55.75 9.04 34.65
CA ALA A 172 56.25 8.96 33.28
C ALA A 172 57.74 8.54 33.30
N THR A 173 58.01 7.32 32.84
CA THR A 173 59.34 6.82 32.48
C THR A 173 59.83 7.56 31.24
N GLY A 174 60.94 8.29 31.36
CA GLY A 174 61.44 9.20 30.33
C GLY A 174 62.27 8.56 29.22
N ASP A 175 61.63 7.78 28.34
CA ASP A 175 62.29 7.17 27.17
C ASP A 175 61.56 7.39 25.82
N SER A 176 60.34 7.96 25.81
CA SER A 176 59.51 8.10 24.59
C SER A 176 59.67 9.42 23.82
N VAL A 177 60.25 10.46 24.42
CA VAL A 177 60.30 11.80 23.83
C VAL A 177 61.29 11.89 22.65
N SER A 178 62.31 11.02 22.61
CA SER A 178 63.34 11.03 21.56
C SER A 178 62.90 10.38 20.23
N GLN A 179 61.72 9.76 20.14
CA GLN A 179 61.24 9.12 18.89
C GLN A 179 60.26 9.98 18.08
N VAL A 180 59.83 11.12 18.62
CA VAL A 180 58.68 11.89 18.11
C VAL A 180 59.09 13.02 17.18
N ILE A 181 60.27 13.60 17.39
CA ILE A 181 60.76 14.80 16.70
C ILE A 181 62.01 14.43 15.90
N GLU A 182 61.91 14.45 14.58
CA GLU A 182 63.01 14.09 13.67
C GLU A 182 63.91 15.30 13.32
N ASP A 183 64.24 16.13 14.32
CA ASP A 183 65.18 17.24 14.17
C ASP A 183 66.53 16.88 14.81
N PRO A 184 67.63 16.78 14.03
CA PRO A 184 68.92 16.32 14.55
C PRO A 184 69.55 17.26 15.58
N ASP A 185 69.29 18.57 15.50
CA ASP A 185 69.83 19.56 16.43
C ASP A 185 69.07 19.53 17.76
N VAL A 186 67.75 19.34 17.72
CA VAL A 186 66.91 19.12 18.90
C VAL A 186 67.24 17.78 19.57
N GLN A 187 67.45 16.72 18.79
CA GLN A 187 67.84 15.39 19.30
C GLN A 187 69.18 15.43 20.02
N ALA A 188 70.18 16.13 19.48
CA ALA A 188 71.46 16.32 20.14
C ALA A 188 71.34 17.01 21.52
N VAL A 189 70.37 17.93 21.67
CA VAL A 189 70.03 18.57 22.96
C VAL A 189 69.32 17.60 23.91
N LEU A 190 68.34 16.83 23.45
CA LEU A 190 67.58 15.88 24.27
C LEU A 190 68.45 14.71 24.80
N ASP A 191 69.37 14.23 23.96
CA ASP A 191 70.37 13.18 24.26
C ASP A 191 71.53 13.69 25.13
N ARG A 192 71.54 14.98 25.48
CA ARG A 192 72.60 15.67 26.27
C ARG A 192 73.98 15.65 25.59
N GLN A 193 74.01 15.53 24.27
CA GLN A 193 75.24 15.62 23.48
C GLN A 193 75.65 17.08 23.25
N GLU A 194 74.68 18.00 23.20
CA GLU A 194 74.92 19.44 23.12
C GLU A 194 75.07 20.08 24.52
N ARG A 195 76.05 20.97 24.67
CA ARG A 195 76.39 21.67 25.92
C ARG A 195 76.43 23.19 25.77
N ASP A 196 76.35 23.73 24.54
CA ASP A 196 76.25 25.15 24.29
C ASP A 196 74.89 25.70 24.72
N LEU A 197 74.90 26.67 25.64
CA LEU A 197 73.69 27.31 26.16
C LEU A 197 72.85 27.98 25.07
N THR A 198 73.49 28.50 24.01
CA THR A 198 72.78 29.18 22.93
C THR A 198 72.00 28.17 22.10
N ALA A 199 72.65 27.07 21.71
CA ALA A 199 72.01 25.95 21.02
C ALA A 199 70.87 25.31 21.85
N VAL A 200 71.08 25.05 23.15
CA VAL A 200 70.03 24.47 24.03
C VAL A 200 68.81 25.39 24.17
N ARG A 201 69.02 26.71 24.25
CA ARG A 201 67.92 27.68 24.28
C ARG A 201 67.18 27.78 22.96
N ALA A 202 67.90 27.82 21.84
CA ALA A 202 67.31 27.84 20.51
C ALA A 202 66.45 26.58 20.26
N ALA A 203 66.93 25.40 20.65
CA ALA A 203 66.16 24.16 20.58
C ALA A 203 64.92 24.18 21.50
N THR A 204 65.02 24.78 22.70
CA THR A 204 63.86 24.94 23.60
C THR A 204 62.80 25.87 23.00
N GLU A 205 63.20 26.98 22.38
CA GLU A 205 62.31 27.92 21.69
C GLU A 205 61.68 27.29 20.44
N GLU A 206 62.41 26.45 19.70
CA GLU A 206 61.86 25.66 18.60
C GLU A 206 60.81 24.67 19.10
N LEU A 207 61.11 23.89 20.14
CA LEU A 207 60.15 22.95 20.75
C LEU A 207 58.88 23.65 21.24
N GLN A 208 59.00 24.85 21.82
CA GLN A 208 57.85 25.65 22.21
C GLN A 208 57.04 26.12 21.00
N ARG A 209 57.69 26.61 19.94
CA ARG A 209 57.02 26.97 18.69
C ARG A 209 56.30 25.77 18.05
N THR A 210 56.92 24.59 18.06
CA THR A 210 56.30 23.35 17.59
C THR A 210 55.07 22.99 18.43
N ALA A 211 55.18 23.03 19.76
CA ALA A 211 54.05 22.75 20.64
C ALA A 211 52.88 23.73 20.39
N ASP A 212 53.18 25.03 20.25
CA ASP A 212 52.17 26.06 19.97
C ASP A 212 51.53 25.87 18.58
N ALA A 213 52.31 25.47 17.57
CA ALA A 213 51.81 25.20 16.23
C ALA A 213 50.90 23.96 16.17
N LEU A 214 51.26 22.88 16.86
CA LEU A 214 50.44 21.68 16.97
C LEU A 214 49.14 21.95 17.74
N ASP A 215 49.20 22.72 18.82
CA ASP A 215 48.02 23.11 19.59
C ASP A 215 47.05 23.96 18.77
N ALA A 216 47.57 24.92 18.02
CA ALA A 216 46.77 25.75 17.11
C ALA A 216 46.14 24.92 15.98
N ALA A 217 46.88 23.96 15.42
CA ALA A 217 46.38 23.05 14.40
C ALA A 217 45.28 22.13 14.94
N ALA A 218 45.46 21.55 16.13
CA ALA A 218 44.45 20.73 16.80
C ALA A 218 43.17 21.53 17.07
N ALA A 219 43.30 22.73 17.64
CA ALA A 219 42.17 23.60 17.92
C ALA A 219 41.38 23.99 16.66
N GLU A 220 42.07 24.23 15.54
CA GLU A 220 41.43 24.55 14.26
C GLU A 220 40.71 23.33 13.67
N VAL A 221 41.30 22.13 13.73
CA VAL A 221 40.63 20.88 13.33
C VAL A 221 39.37 20.65 14.15
N THR A 222 39.43 20.76 15.48
CA THR A 222 38.26 20.62 16.35
C THR A 222 37.18 21.66 16.03
N ARG A 223 37.58 22.93 15.81
CA ARG A 223 36.64 23.99 15.45
C ARG A 223 35.87 23.69 14.17
N VAL A 224 36.54 23.20 13.13
CA VAL A 224 35.89 22.83 11.87
C VAL A 224 35.06 21.53 12.01
N ALA A 225 35.51 20.58 12.85
CA ALA A 225 34.74 19.38 13.16
C ALA A 225 33.42 19.71 13.87
N ASP A 226 33.41 20.70 14.77
CA ASP A 226 32.18 21.23 15.39
C ASP A 226 31.26 21.92 14.37
N GLU A 227 31.82 22.62 13.37
CA GLU A 227 31.05 23.23 12.26
C GLU A 227 30.38 22.16 11.39
N VAL A 228 31.08 21.08 11.05
CA VAL A 228 30.51 19.92 10.34
C VAL A 228 29.38 19.32 11.17
N SER A 229 29.60 19.06 12.46
CA SER A 229 28.58 18.50 13.35
C SER A 229 27.33 19.38 13.42
N GLY A 230 27.50 20.70 13.54
CA GLY A 230 26.40 21.66 13.55
C GLY A 230 25.65 21.71 12.22
N ALA A 231 26.35 21.72 11.09
CA ALA A 231 25.74 21.70 9.75
C ALA A 231 24.94 20.41 9.52
N THR A 232 25.50 19.26 9.92
CA THR A 232 24.83 17.96 9.83
C THR A 232 23.57 17.91 10.69
N ALA A 233 23.62 18.42 11.92
CA ALA A 233 22.44 18.48 12.80
C ALA A 233 21.31 19.34 12.20
N VAL A 234 21.65 20.49 11.59
CA VAL A 234 20.67 21.34 10.89
C VAL A 234 20.09 20.61 9.68
N ALA A 235 20.92 19.95 8.87
CA ALA A 235 20.46 19.17 7.72
C ALA A 235 19.51 18.02 8.12
N ALA A 236 19.87 17.27 9.16
CA ALA A 236 19.04 16.20 9.69
C ALA A 236 17.67 16.72 10.20
N HIS A 237 17.66 17.87 10.88
CA HIS A 237 16.41 18.49 11.34
C HIS A 237 15.51 18.94 10.18
N VAL A 238 16.08 19.55 9.15
CA VAL A 238 15.33 19.94 7.94
C VAL A 238 14.75 18.72 7.22
N ALA A 239 15.51 17.63 7.14
CA ALA A 239 15.01 16.37 6.58
C ALA A 239 13.85 15.78 7.41
N ALA A 240 13.97 15.79 8.74
CA ALA A 240 12.91 15.35 9.64
C ALA A 240 11.61 16.17 9.48
N LEU A 241 11.72 17.49 9.38
CA LEU A 241 10.58 18.38 9.12
C LEU A 241 9.92 18.09 7.77
N THR A 242 10.71 17.86 6.72
CA THR A 242 10.19 17.53 5.39
C THR A 242 9.47 16.18 5.38
N SER A 243 10.02 15.19 6.09
CA SER A 243 9.38 13.89 6.27
C SER A 243 8.05 14.02 7.02
N LEU A 244 8.02 14.79 8.11
CA LEU A 244 6.80 15.06 8.86
C LEU A 244 5.74 15.75 8.00
N ASP A 245 6.10 16.78 7.24
CA ASP A 245 5.15 17.48 6.36
C ASP A 245 4.57 16.55 5.28
N THR A 246 5.39 15.66 4.72
CA THR A 246 4.93 14.64 3.77
C THR A 246 3.95 13.68 4.43
N GLN A 247 4.29 13.18 5.62
CA GLN A 247 3.45 12.26 6.39
C GLN A 247 2.11 12.88 6.80
N ILE A 248 2.10 14.15 7.21
CA ILE A 248 0.87 14.92 7.49
C ILE A 248 -0.01 14.97 6.24
N GLY A 249 0.58 15.25 5.07
CA GLY A 249 -0.16 15.27 3.80
C GLY A 249 -0.80 13.92 3.48
N THR A 250 -0.03 12.83 3.54
CA THR A 250 -0.54 11.48 3.31
C THR A 250 -1.64 11.11 4.29
N ALA A 251 -1.45 11.40 5.58
CA ALA A 251 -2.44 11.09 6.62
C ALA A 251 -3.76 11.89 6.43
N ASP A 252 -3.70 13.13 5.93
CA ASP A 252 -4.91 13.91 5.61
C ASP A 252 -5.67 13.30 4.42
N ASP A 253 -4.95 12.86 3.39
CA ASP A 253 -5.53 12.13 2.25
C ASP A 253 -6.17 10.80 2.70
N ASP A 254 -5.52 10.06 3.59
CA ASP A 254 -6.03 8.80 4.14
C ASP A 254 -7.31 9.01 4.98
N LEU A 255 -7.39 10.12 5.73
CA LEU A 255 -8.61 10.49 6.45
C LEU A 255 -9.78 10.74 5.49
N ALA A 256 -9.55 11.44 4.39
CA ALA A 256 -10.56 11.71 3.38
C ALA A 256 -11.02 10.42 2.66
N SER A 257 -10.06 9.62 2.19
CA SER A 257 -10.31 8.33 1.55
C SER A 257 -11.09 7.37 2.46
N THR A 258 -10.72 7.30 3.73
CA THR A 258 -11.41 6.48 4.73
C THR A 258 -12.84 6.94 4.98
N PHE A 259 -13.09 8.25 5.00
CA PHE A 259 -14.44 8.78 5.14
C PHE A 259 -15.34 8.33 3.98
N ASP A 260 -14.86 8.45 2.74
CA ASP A 260 -15.59 8.03 1.55
C ASP A 260 -15.84 6.51 1.52
N ALA A 261 -14.82 5.73 1.90
CA ALA A 261 -14.93 4.26 1.98
C ALA A 261 -15.98 3.82 3.02
N LEU A 262 -15.98 4.42 4.22
CA LEU A 262 -16.98 4.12 5.25
C LEU A 262 -18.38 4.55 4.84
N ALA A 263 -18.52 5.68 4.14
CA ALA A 263 -19.81 6.12 3.60
C ALA A 263 -20.34 5.18 2.50
N ALA A 264 -19.45 4.66 1.64
CA ALA A 264 -19.80 3.71 0.60
C ALA A 264 -20.21 2.33 1.17
N VAL A 265 -19.51 1.86 2.21
CA VAL A 265 -19.86 0.61 2.91
C VAL A 265 -21.18 0.75 3.68
N GLY A 266 -21.44 1.89 4.32
CA GLY A 266 -22.65 2.06 5.14
C GLY A 266 -22.78 0.97 6.21
N ASP A 267 -23.97 0.37 6.32
CA ASP A 267 -24.25 -0.72 7.27
C ASP A 267 -23.98 -2.13 6.68
N HIS A 268 -23.35 -2.21 5.50
CA HIS A 268 -23.15 -3.46 4.76
C HIS A 268 -21.93 -4.24 5.25
N VAL A 269 -21.95 -4.66 6.51
CA VAL A 269 -20.88 -5.42 7.17
C VAL A 269 -21.46 -6.59 7.95
N THR A 270 -20.68 -7.65 8.16
CA THR A 270 -21.10 -8.80 8.98
C THR A 270 -20.97 -8.54 10.47
N ASP A 271 -19.95 -7.78 10.87
CA ASP A 271 -19.74 -7.29 12.23
C ASP A 271 -19.82 -5.76 12.26
N PRO A 272 -20.89 -5.15 12.84
CA PRO A 272 -21.02 -3.70 12.94
C PRO A 272 -19.94 -3.02 13.80
N ALA A 273 -19.28 -3.74 14.72
CA ALA A 273 -18.27 -3.15 15.61
C ALA A 273 -17.03 -2.65 14.85
N VAL A 274 -16.76 -3.20 13.66
CA VAL A 274 -15.63 -2.76 12.82
C VAL A 274 -15.79 -1.31 12.35
N LEU A 275 -17.03 -0.85 12.14
CA LEU A 275 -17.30 0.53 11.73
C LEU A 275 -17.03 1.52 12.87
N GLU A 276 -17.40 1.14 14.10
CA GLU A 276 -17.10 1.94 15.30
C GLU A 276 -15.59 1.99 15.58
N HIS A 277 -14.90 0.87 15.38
CA HIS A 277 -13.44 0.80 15.52
C HIS A 277 -12.73 1.70 14.49
N ALA A 278 -13.12 1.63 13.21
CA ALA A 278 -12.58 2.49 12.17
C ALA A 278 -12.89 3.98 12.40
N ALA A 279 -14.10 4.32 12.85
CA ALA A 279 -14.43 5.69 13.22
C ALA A 279 -13.58 6.21 14.39
N THR A 280 -13.28 5.35 15.36
CA THR A 280 -12.40 5.67 16.49
C THR A 280 -10.97 5.89 16.03
N ALA A 281 -10.39 4.98 15.26
CA ALA A 281 -9.03 5.10 14.72
C ALA A 281 -8.87 6.38 13.88
N ARG A 282 -9.87 6.68 13.03
CA ARG A 282 -9.90 7.93 12.24
C ARG A 282 -9.87 9.17 13.13
N ASN A 283 -10.61 9.17 14.24
CA ASN A 283 -10.61 10.29 15.18
C ASN A 283 -9.27 10.43 15.92
N VAL A 284 -8.57 9.32 16.20
CA VAL A 284 -7.22 9.33 16.79
C VAL A 284 -6.22 9.94 15.82
N LEU A 285 -6.23 9.54 14.55
CA LEU A 285 -5.36 10.14 13.53
C LEU A 285 -5.66 11.63 13.35
N LYS A 286 -6.94 12.00 13.26
CA LYS A 286 -7.34 13.41 13.21
C LYS A 286 -6.82 14.21 14.41
N ALA A 287 -6.86 13.64 15.62
CA ALA A 287 -6.35 14.28 16.83
C ALA A 287 -4.82 14.45 16.79
N ALA A 288 -4.10 13.46 16.25
CA ALA A 288 -2.65 13.54 16.03
C ALA A 288 -2.29 14.68 15.05
N LEU A 289 -3.01 14.81 13.94
CA LEU A 289 -2.74 15.84 12.92
C LEU A 289 -2.98 17.28 13.40
N VAL A 290 -3.89 17.48 14.35
CA VAL A 290 -4.13 18.83 14.94
C VAL A 290 -3.25 19.11 16.15
N SER A 291 -2.42 18.16 16.58
CA SER A 291 -1.51 18.36 17.70
C SER A 291 -0.34 19.26 17.29
N SER A 292 0.08 20.13 18.20
CA SER A 292 1.19 21.06 17.96
C SER A 292 2.51 20.44 18.40
N ALA A 293 3.54 20.50 17.55
CA ALA A 293 4.93 20.24 17.91
C ALA A 293 5.76 21.52 17.81
N ASP A 294 6.78 21.65 18.65
CA ASP A 294 7.79 22.68 18.48
C ASP A 294 8.71 22.26 17.33
N ARG A 295 8.56 22.91 16.17
CA ARG A 295 9.37 22.63 14.98
C ARG A 295 10.83 23.06 15.13
N GLY A 296 11.21 23.75 16.20
CA GLY A 296 12.60 24.02 16.54
C GLY A 296 13.28 22.91 17.32
N ASP A 297 12.50 21.96 17.87
CA ASP A 297 12.98 20.86 18.70
C ASP A 297 12.88 19.52 17.97
N VAL A 298 14.03 18.89 17.72
CA VAL A 298 14.14 17.60 17.02
C VAL A 298 13.35 16.50 17.75
N ASP A 299 13.38 16.49 19.08
CA ASP A 299 12.68 15.46 19.87
C ASP A 299 11.16 15.67 19.83
N SER A 300 10.71 16.93 19.78
CA SER A 300 9.29 17.26 19.60
C SER A 300 8.78 16.83 18.22
N VAL A 301 9.55 17.09 17.15
CA VAL A 301 9.24 16.64 15.78
C VAL A 301 9.15 15.12 15.73
N ARG A 302 10.15 14.41 16.25
CA ARG A 302 10.19 12.94 16.29
C ARG A 302 8.99 12.33 17.02
N THR A 303 8.65 12.89 18.18
CA THR A 303 7.50 12.42 18.96
C THR A 303 6.18 12.58 18.19
N LEU A 304 6.01 13.67 17.44
CA LEU A 304 4.83 13.88 16.61
C LEU A 304 4.79 12.90 15.43
N THR A 305 5.91 12.71 14.74
CA THR A 305 6.05 11.71 13.67
C THR A 305 5.62 10.32 14.16
N ASP A 306 6.18 9.85 15.29
CA ASP A 306 5.85 8.55 15.87
C ASP A 306 4.35 8.44 16.24
N THR A 307 3.74 9.55 16.69
CA THR A 307 2.32 9.60 17.04
C THR A 307 1.43 9.50 15.81
N ILE A 308 1.77 10.19 14.72
CA ILE A 308 1.05 10.12 13.46
C ILE A 308 1.19 8.71 12.86
N ASP A 309 2.39 8.14 12.83
CA ASP A 309 2.63 6.78 12.32
C ASP A 309 1.81 5.72 13.06
N ALA A 310 1.79 5.77 14.39
CA ALA A 310 1.01 4.84 15.19
C ALA A 310 -0.50 4.98 14.92
N ALA A 311 -0.98 6.21 14.74
CA ALA A 311 -2.39 6.48 14.45
C ALA A 311 -2.78 6.06 13.02
N SER A 312 -1.93 6.29 12.03
CA SER A 312 -2.12 5.83 10.64
C SER A 312 -2.15 4.31 10.58
N THR A 313 -1.20 3.64 11.24
CA THR A 313 -1.17 2.17 11.33
C THR A 313 -2.47 1.61 11.94
N SER A 314 -2.95 2.23 13.02
CA SER A 314 -4.23 1.83 13.63
C SER A 314 -5.43 2.04 12.71
N LEU A 315 -5.41 3.07 11.86
CA LEU A 315 -6.47 3.32 10.88
C LEU A 315 -6.46 2.26 9.77
N ASP A 316 -5.27 1.92 9.26
CA ASP A 316 -5.09 0.90 8.23
C ASP A 316 -5.59 -0.47 8.70
N GLU A 317 -5.23 -0.88 9.92
CA GLU A 317 -5.71 -2.13 10.53
C GLU A 317 -7.23 -2.14 10.67
N ALA A 318 -7.82 -1.03 11.12
CA ALA A 318 -9.27 -0.91 11.26
C ALA A 318 -9.99 -0.96 9.90
N MET A 319 -9.44 -0.31 8.87
CA MET A 319 -10.00 -0.35 7.52
C MET A 319 -9.83 -1.70 6.83
N ALA A 320 -8.75 -2.43 7.11
CA ALA A 320 -8.61 -3.83 6.70
C ALA A 320 -9.70 -4.71 7.32
N ALA A 321 -10.04 -4.50 8.60
CA ALA A 321 -11.13 -5.21 9.26
C ALA A 321 -12.51 -4.86 8.67
N VAL A 322 -12.78 -3.57 8.37
CA VAL A 322 -13.99 -3.14 7.66
C VAL A 322 -14.10 -3.83 6.31
N ARG A 323 -13.02 -3.84 5.53
CA ARG A 323 -12.99 -4.49 4.21
C ARG A 323 -13.31 -5.98 4.29
N ALA A 324 -12.67 -6.70 5.21
CA ALA A 324 -12.93 -8.12 5.42
C ALA A 324 -14.40 -8.39 5.81
N SER A 325 -14.95 -7.58 6.72
CA SER A 325 -16.34 -7.68 7.17
C SER A 325 -17.35 -7.36 6.07
N HIS A 326 -17.05 -6.37 5.21
CA HIS A 326 -17.86 -5.99 4.05
C HIS A 326 -17.87 -7.08 2.96
N LEU A 327 -16.71 -7.64 2.61
CA LEU A 327 -16.63 -8.72 1.63
C LEU A 327 -17.39 -9.96 2.11
N ALA A 328 -17.28 -10.31 3.39
CA ALA A 328 -18.08 -11.39 3.97
C ALA A 328 -19.59 -11.10 3.91
N TRP A 329 -20.00 -9.84 4.02
CA TRP A 329 -21.40 -9.44 3.86
C TRP A 329 -21.87 -9.59 2.41
N VAL A 330 -21.05 -9.16 1.44
CA VAL A 330 -21.33 -9.31 -0.01
C VAL A 330 -21.55 -10.79 -0.36
N ASP A 331 -20.67 -11.68 0.12
CA ASP A 331 -20.79 -13.13 -0.13
C ASP A 331 -22.05 -13.72 0.51
N ALA A 332 -22.37 -13.32 1.75
CA ALA A 332 -23.57 -13.76 2.44
C ALA A 332 -24.85 -13.28 1.75
N GLU A 333 -24.87 -12.03 1.28
CA GLU A 333 -26.00 -11.43 0.59
C GLU A 333 -26.21 -12.07 -0.79
N ASN A 334 -25.13 -12.31 -1.54
CA ASN A 334 -25.22 -13.02 -2.82
C ASN A 334 -25.69 -14.47 -2.65
N THR A 335 -25.27 -15.16 -1.59
CA THR A 335 -25.81 -16.49 -1.25
C THR A 335 -27.31 -16.43 -0.96
N ARG A 336 -27.78 -15.39 -0.25
CA ARG A 336 -29.21 -15.18 0.02
C ARG A 336 -29.98 -14.90 -1.27
N ILE A 337 -29.42 -14.09 -2.17
CA ILE A 337 -29.98 -13.78 -3.49
C ILE A 337 -30.11 -15.05 -4.34
N ASP A 338 -29.07 -15.88 -4.39
CA ASP A 338 -29.11 -17.16 -5.11
C ASP A 338 -30.23 -18.06 -4.60
N ALA A 339 -30.34 -18.24 -3.28
CA ALA A 339 -31.41 -19.04 -2.69
C ALA A 339 -32.82 -18.51 -3.03
N GLN A 340 -32.98 -17.18 -3.10
CA GLN A 340 -34.25 -16.55 -3.46
C GLN A 340 -34.56 -16.69 -4.96
N ASN A 341 -33.56 -16.52 -5.82
CA ASN A 341 -33.69 -16.70 -7.27
C ASN A 341 -34.01 -18.16 -7.60
N ASP A 342 -33.33 -19.10 -6.96
CA ASP A 342 -33.60 -20.54 -7.06
C ASP A 342 -35.02 -20.89 -6.63
N GLN A 343 -35.50 -20.30 -5.54
CA GLN A 343 -36.89 -20.50 -5.09
C GLN A 343 -37.88 -19.92 -6.10
N THR A 344 -37.62 -18.72 -6.61
CA THR A 344 -38.46 -18.05 -7.60
C THR A 344 -38.57 -18.88 -8.88
N MET A 345 -37.46 -19.49 -9.33
CA MET A 345 -37.44 -20.37 -10.49
C MET A 345 -38.20 -21.68 -10.24
N ARG A 346 -38.04 -22.31 -9.05
CA ARG A 346 -38.83 -23.49 -8.69
C ARG A 346 -40.33 -23.22 -8.68
N ASP A 347 -40.74 -22.08 -8.13
CA ASP A 347 -42.14 -21.68 -8.09
C ASP A 347 -42.68 -21.39 -9.50
N TYR A 348 -41.88 -20.77 -10.36
CA TYR A 348 -42.20 -20.56 -11.77
C TYR A 348 -42.38 -21.89 -12.52
N GLU A 349 -41.44 -22.84 -12.37
CA GLU A 349 -41.53 -24.16 -13.00
C GLU A 349 -42.74 -24.96 -12.50
N ALA A 350 -43.03 -24.90 -11.19
CA ALA A 350 -44.21 -25.54 -10.61
C ALA A 350 -45.51 -24.93 -11.17
N ALA A 351 -45.58 -23.61 -11.30
CA ALA A 351 -46.74 -22.92 -11.88
C ALA A 351 -46.93 -23.28 -13.36
N GLN A 352 -45.84 -23.39 -14.14
CA GLN A 352 -45.90 -23.84 -15.54
C GLN A 352 -46.40 -25.29 -15.63
N ALA A 353 -45.90 -26.19 -14.77
CA ALA A 353 -46.35 -27.58 -14.72
C ALA A 353 -47.84 -27.69 -14.32
N GLU A 354 -48.30 -26.89 -13.36
CA GLU A 354 -49.71 -26.83 -12.97
C GLU A 354 -50.59 -26.30 -14.11
N ALA A 355 -50.17 -25.24 -14.80
CA ALA A 355 -50.87 -24.71 -15.96
C ALA A 355 -51.00 -25.74 -17.09
N GLN A 356 -49.91 -26.47 -17.39
CA GLN A 356 -49.91 -27.53 -18.40
C GLN A 356 -50.82 -28.71 -17.99
N ALA A 357 -50.82 -29.08 -16.71
CA ALA A 357 -51.71 -30.11 -16.19
C ALA A 357 -53.19 -29.69 -16.29
N ALA A 358 -53.49 -28.44 -15.96
CA ALA A 358 -54.85 -27.88 -16.08
C ALA A 358 -55.32 -27.81 -17.54
N LEU A 359 -54.44 -27.47 -18.48
CA LEU A 359 -54.72 -27.49 -19.92
C LEU A 359 -55.03 -28.91 -20.40
N THR A 360 -54.22 -29.88 -19.98
CA THR A 360 -54.40 -31.30 -20.31
C THR A 360 -55.75 -31.82 -19.79
N GLU A 361 -56.17 -31.42 -18.59
CA GLU A 361 -57.47 -31.81 -18.04
C GLU A 361 -58.63 -31.20 -18.83
N GLN A 362 -58.52 -29.93 -19.24
CA GLN A 362 -59.53 -29.29 -20.11
C GLN A 362 -59.64 -30.02 -21.47
N TYR A 363 -58.52 -30.45 -22.04
CA TYR A 363 -58.51 -31.26 -23.26
C TYR A 363 -59.18 -32.61 -23.09
N ARG A 364 -58.88 -33.34 -22.02
CA ARG A 364 -59.52 -34.62 -21.71
C ARG A 364 -61.03 -34.45 -21.50
N ALA A 365 -61.45 -33.39 -20.80
CA ALA A 365 -62.87 -33.07 -20.60
C ALA A 365 -63.59 -32.78 -21.94
N ALA A 366 -62.96 -31.99 -22.83
CA ALA A 366 -63.51 -31.70 -24.16
C ALA A 366 -63.64 -32.98 -25.01
N VAL A 367 -62.64 -33.86 -24.97
CA VAL A 367 -62.65 -35.16 -25.66
C VAL A 367 -63.71 -36.09 -25.07
N ALA A 368 -63.89 -36.12 -23.75
CA ALA A 368 -64.95 -36.88 -23.10
C ALA A 368 -66.35 -36.40 -23.53
N ALA A 369 -66.54 -35.09 -23.69
CA ALA A 369 -67.81 -34.52 -24.16
C ALA A 369 -68.10 -34.80 -25.64
N HIS A 370 -67.07 -35.06 -26.46
CA HIS A 370 -67.19 -35.21 -27.91
C HIS A 370 -66.64 -36.56 -28.43
N GLN A 371 -66.98 -37.67 -27.77
CA GLN A 371 -66.49 -39.02 -28.15
C GLN A 371 -66.85 -39.46 -29.58
N ASN A 372 -67.86 -38.84 -30.20
CA ASN A 372 -68.25 -39.09 -31.59
C ASN A 372 -67.67 -38.07 -32.59
N GLY A 373 -66.78 -37.18 -32.15
CA GLY A 373 -66.31 -36.06 -32.98
C GLY A 373 -67.41 -35.04 -33.27
N TRP A 374 -67.25 -34.29 -34.35
CA TRP A 374 -68.18 -33.27 -34.78
C TRP A 374 -69.29 -33.82 -35.66
N THR A 375 -70.53 -33.41 -35.36
CA THR A 375 -71.69 -33.60 -36.24
C THR A 375 -72.12 -32.26 -36.81
N GLY A 376 -71.63 -31.93 -38.00
CA GLY A 376 -71.82 -30.60 -38.61
C GLY A 376 -70.69 -29.63 -38.23
N ALA A 377 -71.02 -28.35 -38.09
CA ALA A 377 -70.02 -27.32 -37.81
C ALA A 377 -69.47 -27.44 -36.38
N PRO A 378 -68.14 -27.45 -36.18
CA PRO A 378 -67.55 -27.36 -34.85
C PRO A 378 -67.96 -26.08 -34.12
N THR A 379 -67.99 -26.15 -32.79
CA THR A 379 -68.25 -24.99 -31.94
C THR A 379 -67.29 -23.85 -32.28
N GLY A 380 -67.82 -22.64 -32.48
CA GLY A 380 -67.03 -21.45 -32.81
C GLY A 380 -66.72 -21.26 -34.29
N VAL A 381 -67.02 -22.22 -35.17
CA VAL A 381 -66.76 -22.12 -36.61
C VAL A 381 -67.97 -21.50 -37.34
N THR A 382 -67.73 -20.36 -38.01
CA THR A 382 -68.79 -19.59 -38.71
C THR A 382 -68.77 -19.76 -40.24
N TYR A 383 -67.76 -20.45 -40.77
CA TYR A 383 -67.59 -20.67 -42.22
C TYR A 383 -68.40 -21.88 -42.71
N ALA A 384 -68.60 -21.98 -44.02
CA ALA A 384 -69.13 -23.21 -44.61
C ALA A 384 -68.04 -24.29 -44.71
N ASN A 385 -68.44 -25.56 -44.62
CA ASN A 385 -67.52 -26.71 -44.73
C ASN A 385 -66.70 -26.66 -46.03
N GLY A 386 -65.38 -26.77 -45.89
CA GLY A 386 -64.42 -26.67 -47.00
C GLY A 386 -64.18 -25.23 -47.48
N ARG A 387 -64.64 -24.21 -46.75
CA ARG A 387 -64.51 -22.78 -47.09
C ARG A 387 -63.96 -21.93 -45.94
N VAL A 388 -63.20 -22.55 -45.03
CA VAL A 388 -62.40 -21.83 -44.02
C VAL A 388 -61.33 -20.99 -44.74
N PRO A 389 -61.24 -19.67 -44.49
CA PRO A 389 -60.24 -18.83 -45.13
C PRO A 389 -58.84 -19.12 -44.59
N ALA A 390 -57.82 -18.93 -45.42
CA ALA A 390 -56.42 -19.19 -45.05
C ALA A 390 -55.96 -18.40 -43.81
N SER A 391 -56.54 -17.21 -43.56
CA SER A 391 -56.27 -16.39 -42.37
C SER A 391 -56.79 -16.99 -41.05
N GLN A 392 -57.51 -18.10 -41.11
CA GLN A 392 -58.00 -18.85 -39.95
C GLN A 392 -57.33 -20.22 -39.85
N LEU A 393 -56.38 -20.49 -40.75
CA LEU A 393 -55.59 -21.70 -40.77
C LEU A 393 -54.15 -21.37 -40.42
N CYS A 394 -53.56 -22.19 -39.55
CA CYS A 394 -52.17 -22.15 -39.20
C CYS A 394 -51.45 -23.32 -39.88
N SER A 395 -50.22 -23.08 -40.33
CA SER A 395 -49.32 -24.12 -40.84
C SER A 395 -48.82 -25.00 -39.70
N ILE A 396 -48.52 -26.26 -40.03
CA ILE A 396 -47.89 -27.21 -39.11
C ILE A 396 -46.38 -27.24 -39.43
N SER A 397 -45.55 -27.01 -38.42
CA SER A 397 -44.11 -26.76 -38.53
C SER A 397 -43.35 -27.97 -39.09
N PHE A 398 -43.69 -29.16 -38.60
CA PHE A 398 -43.07 -30.42 -39.00
C PHE A 398 -43.71 -31.06 -40.25
N ALA A 399 -44.78 -30.45 -40.80
CA ALA A 399 -45.48 -30.95 -41.99
C ALA A 399 -45.80 -29.81 -42.98
N PRO A 400 -44.80 -29.33 -43.76
CA PRO A 400 -44.99 -28.23 -44.70
C PRO A 400 -46.13 -28.45 -45.69
N GLY A 401 -46.96 -27.42 -45.88
CA GLY A 401 -48.12 -27.46 -46.79
C GLY A 401 -49.39 -28.03 -46.17
N GLN A 402 -49.32 -28.57 -44.96
CA GLN A 402 -50.49 -28.99 -44.19
C GLN A 402 -50.98 -27.84 -43.30
N MET A 403 -52.30 -27.73 -43.15
CA MET A 403 -52.93 -26.62 -42.45
C MET A 403 -54.12 -27.09 -41.64
N LEU A 404 -54.27 -26.52 -40.46
CA LEU A 404 -55.40 -26.73 -39.55
C LEU A 404 -55.87 -25.39 -39.02
N GLN A 405 -57.06 -25.31 -38.42
CA GLN A 405 -57.39 -24.16 -37.58
C GLN A 405 -56.36 -24.03 -36.46
N CYS A 406 -56.08 -22.78 -36.04
CA CYS A 406 -54.92 -22.49 -35.21
C CYS A 406 -54.90 -23.23 -33.87
N ASP A 407 -56.03 -23.38 -33.18
CA ASP A 407 -56.10 -24.18 -31.94
C ASP A 407 -55.73 -25.65 -32.19
N ALA A 408 -56.24 -26.23 -33.28
CA ALA A 408 -55.94 -27.60 -33.67
C ALA A 408 -54.48 -27.76 -34.08
N ALA A 409 -53.93 -26.81 -34.85
CA ALA A 409 -52.51 -26.82 -35.22
C ALA A 409 -51.62 -26.79 -33.97
N GLN A 410 -51.84 -25.85 -33.05
CA GLN A 410 -51.07 -25.74 -31.79
C GLN A 410 -51.15 -27.00 -30.93
N ALA A 411 -52.35 -27.58 -30.83
CA ALA A 411 -52.54 -28.85 -30.11
C ALA A 411 -51.79 -30.02 -30.78
N LEU A 412 -51.74 -30.05 -32.11
CA LEU A 412 -50.99 -31.05 -32.86
C LEU A 412 -49.48 -30.87 -32.72
N GLU A 413 -48.97 -29.64 -32.65
CA GLU A 413 -47.55 -29.37 -32.36
C GLU A 413 -47.15 -29.90 -30.98
N ARG A 414 -48.02 -29.74 -29.96
CA ARG A 414 -47.77 -30.32 -28.62
C ARG A 414 -47.78 -31.84 -28.63
N ALA A 415 -48.72 -32.45 -29.36
CA ALA A 415 -48.77 -33.88 -29.54
C ALA A 415 -47.51 -34.41 -30.26
N ASP A 416 -47.07 -33.70 -31.30
CA ASP A 416 -45.83 -34.01 -32.02
C ASP A 416 -44.59 -33.89 -31.13
N ALA A 417 -44.49 -32.84 -30.32
CA ALA A 417 -43.37 -32.69 -29.38
C ALA A 417 -43.29 -33.86 -28.39
N ALA A 418 -44.43 -34.31 -27.85
CA ALA A 418 -44.49 -35.48 -26.98
C ALA A 418 -44.13 -36.78 -27.73
N TYR A 419 -44.69 -36.97 -28.93
CA TYR A 419 -44.37 -38.13 -29.76
C TYR A 419 -42.88 -38.19 -30.15
N MET A 420 -42.30 -37.04 -30.49
CA MET A 420 -40.88 -36.89 -30.81
C MET A 420 -39.99 -37.18 -29.60
N ALA A 421 -40.38 -36.74 -28.40
CA ALA A 421 -39.65 -37.05 -27.17
C ALA A 421 -39.66 -38.56 -26.85
N GLU A 422 -40.75 -39.26 -27.13
CA GLU A 422 -40.88 -40.69 -26.87
C GLU A 422 -40.23 -41.57 -27.95
N THR A 423 -40.33 -41.17 -29.21
CA THR A 423 -40.03 -42.04 -30.36
C THR A 423 -38.84 -41.58 -31.19
N GLY A 424 -38.41 -40.32 -31.04
CA GLY A 424 -37.40 -39.69 -31.89
C GLY A 424 -37.87 -39.43 -33.33
N GLN A 425 -39.18 -39.52 -33.61
CA GLN A 425 -39.79 -39.25 -34.91
C GLN A 425 -40.94 -38.26 -34.77
N HIS A 426 -41.16 -37.45 -35.81
CA HIS A 426 -42.36 -36.62 -35.92
C HIS A 426 -43.60 -37.46 -36.24
N LEU A 427 -44.78 -36.98 -35.85
CA LEU A 427 -46.05 -37.52 -36.30
C LEU A 427 -46.12 -37.45 -37.82
N SER A 428 -46.68 -38.48 -38.45
CA SER A 428 -46.87 -38.51 -39.89
C SER A 428 -48.33 -38.74 -40.26
N PHE A 429 -48.79 -38.02 -41.28
CA PHE A 429 -50.18 -38.00 -41.72
C PHE A 429 -50.31 -37.61 -43.19
N THR A 430 -51.44 -37.98 -43.78
CA THR A 430 -51.70 -37.84 -45.22
C THR A 430 -52.56 -36.63 -45.55
N ASP A 431 -53.58 -36.35 -44.74
CA ASP A 431 -54.57 -35.31 -45.01
C ASP A 431 -54.91 -34.50 -43.75
N THR A 432 -55.00 -33.17 -43.90
CA THR A 432 -55.49 -32.23 -42.88
C THR A 432 -56.69 -31.44 -43.40
N TYR A 433 -56.64 -30.10 -43.45
CA TYR A 433 -57.70 -29.28 -44.05
C TYR A 433 -57.91 -29.62 -45.53
N ARG A 434 -59.16 -29.92 -45.90
CA ARG A 434 -59.56 -30.16 -47.29
C ARG A 434 -60.56 -29.11 -47.76
N SER A 435 -60.17 -28.30 -48.75
CA SER A 435 -61.08 -27.32 -49.35
C SER A 435 -62.30 -27.98 -50.02
N TYR A 436 -63.37 -27.22 -50.24
CA TYR A 436 -64.58 -27.71 -50.90
C TYR A 436 -64.25 -28.22 -52.32
N ALA A 437 -63.44 -27.48 -53.08
CA ALA A 437 -63.02 -27.87 -54.42
C ALA A 437 -62.20 -29.17 -54.39
N SER A 438 -61.28 -29.30 -53.43
CA SER A 438 -60.51 -30.53 -53.22
C SER A 438 -61.43 -31.71 -52.86
N GLN A 439 -62.42 -31.52 -51.99
CA GLN A 439 -63.38 -32.57 -51.64
C GLN A 439 -64.25 -33.01 -52.82
N VAL A 440 -64.63 -32.09 -53.74
CA VAL A 440 -65.31 -32.45 -54.99
C VAL A 440 -64.42 -33.35 -55.85
N ALA A 441 -63.15 -33.00 -56.02
CA ALA A 441 -62.19 -33.81 -56.77
C ALA A 441 -61.97 -35.18 -56.11
N THR A 442 -61.80 -35.23 -54.79
CA THR A 442 -61.66 -36.48 -54.02
C THR A 442 -62.89 -37.37 -54.15
N ARG A 443 -64.10 -36.81 -54.10
CA ARG A 443 -65.34 -37.59 -54.28
C ARG A 443 -65.49 -38.13 -55.69
N ALA A 444 -65.11 -37.37 -56.71
CA ALA A 444 -65.10 -37.86 -58.09
C ALA A 444 -64.13 -39.04 -58.26
N ALA A 445 -62.95 -38.98 -57.63
CA ALA A 445 -61.96 -40.06 -57.66
C ALA A 445 -62.33 -41.27 -56.78
N LYS A 446 -63.00 -41.04 -55.65
CA LYS A 446 -63.33 -42.06 -54.63
C LYS A 446 -64.82 -42.00 -54.24
N PRO A 447 -65.74 -42.33 -55.17
CA PRO A 447 -67.18 -42.06 -55.00
C PRO A 447 -67.86 -42.83 -53.87
N THR A 448 -67.27 -43.93 -53.42
CA THR A 448 -67.83 -44.82 -52.39
C THR A 448 -67.28 -44.56 -50.99
N THR A 449 -66.09 -43.98 -50.85
CA THR A 449 -65.40 -43.82 -49.55
C THR A 449 -65.26 -42.36 -49.12
N ALA A 450 -65.15 -41.42 -50.06
CA ALA A 450 -65.06 -40.00 -49.75
C ALA A 450 -66.42 -39.43 -49.31
N ALA A 451 -66.42 -38.54 -48.32
CA ALA A 451 -67.61 -37.81 -47.89
C ALA A 451 -68.23 -36.96 -49.02
N VAL A 452 -69.52 -36.66 -48.90
CA VAL A 452 -70.20 -35.74 -49.83
C VAL A 452 -69.55 -34.35 -49.67
N PRO A 453 -69.27 -33.62 -50.77
CA PRO A 453 -68.71 -32.27 -50.67
C PRO A 453 -69.56 -31.37 -49.77
N GLY A 454 -68.92 -30.75 -48.78
CA GLY A 454 -69.59 -29.94 -47.75
C GLY A 454 -69.98 -30.70 -46.47
N THR A 455 -69.67 -31.99 -46.36
CA THR A 455 -69.98 -32.80 -45.16
C THR A 455 -68.76 -33.52 -44.56
N SER A 456 -67.54 -33.20 -44.99
CA SER A 456 -66.32 -33.86 -44.49
C SER A 456 -65.76 -33.12 -43.28
N ASN A 457 -65.36 -33.83 -42.21
CA ASN A 457 -64.76 -33.18 -41.05
C ASN A 457 -63.39 -32.51 -41.36
N HIS A 458 -62.68 -32.97 -42.40
CA HIS A 458 -61.52 -32.25 -42.95
C HIS A 458 -61.85 -30.86 -43.49
N GLY A 459 -63.10 -30.62 -43.90
CA GLY A 459 -63.56 -29.33 -44.39
C GLY A 459 -63.61 -28.25 -43.31
N TRP A 460 -63.50 -28.64 -42.04
CA TRP A 460 -63.43 -27.70 -40.91
C TRP A 460 -62.00 -27.34 -40.52
N GLY A 461 -60.98 -28.05 -41.01
CA GLY A 461 -59.58 -27.83 -40.60
C GLY A 461 -59.30 -28.29 -39.17
N MET A 462 -60.03 -29.30 -38.70
CA MET A 462 -59.90 -29.86 -37.35
C MET A 462 -59.83 -31.39 -37.39
N ALA A 463 -59.50 -31.98 -38.55
CA ALA A 463 -59.37 -33.42 -38.70
C ALA A 463 -58.04 -33.76 -39.37
N VAL A 464 -57.46 -34.89 -38.96
CA VAL A 464 -56.18 -35.39 -39.47
C VAL A 464 -56.30 -36.89 -39.73
N ASP A 465 -55.83 -37.32 -40.90
CA ASP A 465 -55.70 -38.74 -41.26
C ASP A 465 -54.23 -39.17 -41.10
N PHE A 466 -53.91 -39.82 -39.98
CA PHE A 466 -52.55 -40.23 -39.61
C PHE A 466 -52.10 -41.53 -40.28
N ASP A 467 -50.78 -41.66 -40.48
CA ASP A 467 -50.19 -42.95 -40.84
C ASP A 467 -50.31 -43.94 -39.67
N PRO A 468 -50.25 -45.27 -39.91
CA PRO A 468 -50.62 -46.27 -38.90
C PRO A 468 -49.93 -46.14 -37.53
N ALA A 469 -48.63 -45.82 -37.50
CA ALA A 469 -47.88 -45.68 -36.25
C ALA A 469 -48.32 -44.45 -35.45
N SER A 470 -48.42 -43.29 -36.11
CA SER A 470 -48.91 -42.05 -35.50
C SER A 470 -50.38 -42.15 -35.11
N ALA A 471 -51.21 -42.83 -35.91
CA ALA A 471 -52.61 -43.09 -35.59
C ALA A 471 -52.78 -43.93 -34.33
N ALA A 472 -51.96 -44.97 -34.16
CA ALA A 472 -51.97 -45.81 -32.97
C ALA A 472 -51.58 -45.00 -31.71
N TRP A 473 -50.54 -44.16 -31.82
CA TRP A 473 -50.11 -43.29 -30.71
C TRP A 473 -51.17 -42.23 -30.38
N MET A 474 -51.69 -41.53 -31.40
CA MET A 474 -52.74 -40.52 -31.22
C MET A 474 -54.05 -41.12 -30.69
N THR A 475 -54.35 -42.38 -30.97
CA THR A 475 -55.50 -43.06 -30.37
C THR A 475 -55.31 -43.27 -28.86
N ALA A 476 -54.07 -43.51 -28.41
CA ALA A 476 -53.75 -43.69 -27.00
C ALA A 476 -53.59 -42.36 -26.24
N HIS A 477 -52.98 -41.35 -26.87
CA HIS A 477 -52.56 -40.09 -26.23
C HIS A 477 -53.31 -38.84 -26.69
N GLY A 478 -54.09 -38.92 -27.77
CA GLY A 478 -54.73 -37.76 -28.39
C GLY A 478 -55.63 -36.98 -27.44
N ALA A 479 -56.24 -37.66 -26.46
CA ALA A 479 -57.08 -37.02 -25.46
C ALA A 479 -56.34 -35.97 -24.62
N GLU A 480 -55.03 -36.15 -24.41
CA GLU A 480 -54.15 -35.23 -23.68
C GLU A 480 -53.92 -33.93 -24.46
N PHE A 481 -54.22 -33.93 -25.75
CA PHE A 481 -54.05 -32.81 -26.68
C PHE A 481 -55.37 -32.38 -27.32
N GLY A 482 -56.52 -32.85 -26.83
CA GLY A 482 -57.84 -32.45 -27.33
C GLY A 482 -58.26 -33.13 -28.64
N TRP A 483 -57.56 -34.19 -29.04
CA TRP A 483 -57.86 -35.01 -30.21
C TRP A 483 -58.64 -36.26 -29.81
N VAL A 484 -59.74 -36.53 -30.49
CA VAL A 484 -60.53 -37.74 -30.32
C VAL A 484 -60.37 -38.64 -31.54
N HIS A 485 -60.23 -39.96 -31.31
CA HIS A 485 -60.55 -40.97 -32.33
C HIS A 485 -62.06 -41.22 -32.25
N PRO A 486 -62.89 -40.70 -33.18
CA PRO A 486 -64.33 -40.74 -33.02
C PRO A 486 -64.87 -42.17 -32.94
N ALA A 487 -65.86 -42.44 -32.09
CA ALA A 487 -66.34 -43.82 -31.90
C ALA A 487 -66.91 -44.45 -33.18
N TRP A 488 -67.44 -43.64 -34.11
CA TRP A 488 -67.88 -44.11 -35.43
C TRP A 488 -66.73 -44.58 -36.34
N ALA A 489 -65.53 -44.04 -36.13
CA ALA A 489 -64.30 -44.33 -36.89
C ALA A 489 -63.50 -45.49 -36.28
N ARG A 490 -63.81 -45.90 -35.04
CA ARG A 490 -63.16 -47.03 -34.38
C ARG A 490 -63.52 -48.36 -35.04
N SER A 491 -62.73 -49.40 -34.76
CA SER A 491 -63.08 -50.77 -35.11
C SER A 491 -64.47 -51.13 -34.56
N GLY A 492 -65.34 -51.65 -35.42
CA GLY A 492 -66.75 -51.94 -35.08
C GLY A 492 -67.70 -50.72 -35.12
N GLY A 493 -67.20 -49.53 -35.45
CA GLY A 493 -68.01 -48.34 -35.70
C GLY A 493 -68.76 -48.38 -37.04
N SER A 494 -69.59 -47.36 -37.30
CA SER A 494 -70.42 -47.28 -38.51
C SER A 494 -69.60 -47.07 -39.80
N LYS A 495 -68.41 -46.48 -39.69
CA LYS A 495 -67.48 -46.29 -40.80
C LYS A 495 -66.04 -46.39 -40.27
N PRO A 496 -65.49 -47.60 -40.11
CA PRO A 496 -64.16 -47.78 -39.52
C PRO A 496 -63.07 -47.08 -40.33
N GLU A 497 -62.38 -46.14 -39.70
CA GLU A 497 -61.28 -45.32 -40.21
C GLU A 497 -60.23 -45.20 -39.09
N SER A 498 -59.32 -46.17 -39.01
CA SER A 498 -58.33 -46.25 -37.93
C SER A 498 -57.32 -45.10 -37.91
N TRP A 499 -57.22 -44.35 -39.00
CA TRP A 499 -56.34 -43.22 -39.19
C TRP A 499 -56.96 -41.88 -38.78
N HIS A 500 -58.28 -41.80 -38.63
CA HIS A 500 -59.01 -40.54 -38.55
C HIS A 500 -59.15 -40.03 -37.12
N LEU A 501 -58.61 -38.83 -36.85
CA LEU A 501 -58.81 -38.13 -35.58
C LEU A 501 -59.33 -36.72 -35.79
N GLU A 502 -60.10 -36.24 -34.81
CA GLU A 502 -60.71 -34.91 -34.82
C GLU A 502 -60.32 -34.11 -33.57
N PHE A 503 -59.94 -32.85 -33.75
CA PHE A 503 -59.74 -31.92 -32.64
C PHE A 503 -61.09 -31.39 -32.17
N VAL A 504 -61.38 -31.57 -30.87
CA VAL A 504 -62.70 -31.30 -30.28
C VAL A 504 -62.67 -30.31 -29.11
N ALA A 505 -61.56 -29.58 -28.96
CA ALA A 505 -61.38 -28.58 -27.92
C ALA A 505 -61.18 -27.13 -28.46
N PRO A 506 -61.98 -26.65 -29.44
CA PRO A 506 -61.87 -25.26 -29.90
C PRO A 506 -62.13 -24.29 -28.75
N GLY A 507 -61.32 -23.23 -28.66
CA GLY A 507 -61.45 -22.21 -27.62
C GLY A 507 -60.89 -22.59 -26.26
N VAL A 508 -60.29 -23.79 -26.10
CA VAL A 508 -59.40 -24.07 -24.97
C VAL A 508 -58.08 -23.35 -25.25
N ALA A 509 -58.03 -22.10 -24.81
CA ALA A 509 -56.87 -21.24 -24.97
C ALA A 509 -55.72 -21.71 -24.07
N ASP A 510 -54.51 -21.64 -24.61
CA ASP A 510 -53.30 -21.76 -23.83
C ASP A 510 -53.30 -20.63 -22.79
N ALA A 511 -53.19 -20.97 -21.50
CA ALA A 511 -52.90 -19.96 -20.50
C ALA A 511 -51.48 -19.49 -20.82
N ALA A 512 -51.37 -18.38 -21.55
CA ALA A 512 -50.12 -17.88 -22.11
C ALA A 512 -48.98 -18.12 -21.12
N ALA A 513 -47.93 -18.83 -21.58
CA ALA A 513 -46.75 -19.11 -20.78
C ALA A 513 -46.35 -17.81 -20.06
N THR A 514 -46.45 -17.81 -18.73
CA THR A 514 -46.08 -16.64 -17.96
C THR A 514 -44.64 -16.29 -18.31
N ALA A 515 -44.36 -15.00 -18.51
CA ALA A 515 -43.00 -14.58 -18.77
C ALA A 515 -42.10 -15.06 -17.61
N ALA A 516 -40.87 -15.46 -17.95
CA ALA A 516 -39.89 -15.82 -16.93
C ALA A 516 -39.74 -14.65 -15.93
N PRO A 517 -39.63 -14.96 -14.63
CA PRO A 517 -39.47 -13.93 -13.61
C PRO A 517 -38.15 -13.18 -13.79
N GLU A 518 -38.14 -11.90 -13.46
CA GLU A 518 -36.90 -11.13 -13.34
C GLU A 518 -36.16 -11.55 -12.06
N LEU A 519 -34.89 -11.93 -12.21
CA LEU A 519 -34.06 -12.38 -11.09
C LEU A 519 -33.37 -11.19 -10.42
N ILE A 520 -33.14 -11.31 -9.11
CA ILE A 520 -32.41 -10.30 -8.35
C ILE A 520 -30.93 -10.37 -8.74
N PRO A 521 -30.31 -9.25 -9.17
CA PRO A 521 -28.90 -9.23 -9.50
C PRO A 521 -28.04 -9.33 -8.23
N HIS A 522 -26.83 -9.87 -8.38
CA HIS A 522 -25.84 -9.88 -7.31
C HIS A 522 -25.40 -8.47 -6.91
N VAL A 523 -25.09 -8.31 -5.63
CA VAL A 523 -24.47 -7.10 -5.08
C VAL A 523 -22.96 -7.14 -5.35
N ALA A 524 -22.41 -5.97 -5.70
CA ALA A 524 -20.97 -5.78 -5.86
C ALA A 524 -20.39 -5.12 -4.60
N SER A 525 -19.09 -5.33 -4.36
CA SER A 525 -18.36 -4.61 -3.31
C SER A 525 -18.41 -3.10 -3.57
N ALA A 526 -18.69 -2.34 -2.50
CA ALA A 526 -18.59 -0.88 -2.51
C ALA A 526 -17.14 -0.39 -2.43
N LEU A 527 -16.22 -1.27 -2.03
CA LEU A 527 -14.79 -0.99 -1.94
C LEU A 527 -14.06 -1.44 -3.21
N PRO A 528 -13.11 -0.65 -3.75
CA PRO A 528 -12.31 -1.03 -4.91
C PRO A 528 -11.45 -2.26 -4.60
N ASP A 529 -11.07 -3.05 -5.61
CA ASP A 529 -10.12 -4.16 -5.43
C ASP A 529 -8.80 -3.67 -4.82
N ALA A 530 -8.18 -4.49 -3.96
CA ALA A 530 -6.89 -4.16 -3.40
C ALA A 530 -5.87 -4.11 -4.54
N ALA A 531 -5.12 -3.00 -4.64
CA ALA A 531 -4.10 -2.79 -5.67
C ALA A 531 -2.89 -3.72 -5.51
#